data_AF-A0A223I005-F1
#
_entry.id   AF-A0A223I005-F1
#
_cell.length_a   1.000
_cell.length_b   1.000
_cell.length_c   1.000
_cell.angle_alpha   90.00
_cell.angle_beta   90.00
_cell.angle_gamma   90.00
#
_symmetry.space_group_name_H-M   'P 1'
#
loop_
_entity.id
_entity.type
_entity.pdbx_description
1 polymer ?
#
loop_
_entity_poly.entity_id
_entity_poly.type
_entity_poly.pdbx_seq_one_letter_code
_entity_poly.pdbx_strand_id
1 'polypeptide(L)'
;MISASIENIIKIFNWGIITRMYGSSLSSVIGFLSSEWIKKSSDHSVLDGAPSPFVGKGRKGQKNADILLCKGDKPFIVVEVETTVVKYLEKIDSIAAYLENTKNYDGIAFGLLVMLNYTNGENKYKHNWYDAKEYAVSNDIPIAFVSIEKSKADLGNTVLDQLKKRNEYYPWEITSIDYWIYGSDRKVVEGNLLKKIEKS
;
A
#
# COMPACT_ATOMS: atom_id res chain seq x y z
N MET A 1 -5.39 15.33 5.92
CA MET A 1 -4.69 16.00 4.78
C MET A 1 -5.63 16.03 3.58
N ILE A 2 -5.63 17.08 2.77
CA ILE A 2 -6.53 17.17 1.61
C ILE A 2 -6.15 16.17 0.51
N SER A 3 -7.15 15.70 -0.23
CA SER A 3 -7.03 14.67 -1.28
C SER A 3 -5.90 14.93 -2.29
N ALA A 4 -5.79 16.16 -2.80
CA ALA A 4 -4.75 16.56 -3.77
C ALA A 4 -3.32 16.46 -3.19
N SER A 5 -3.13 16.76 -1.90
CA SER A 5 -1.81 16.62 -1.26
C SER A 5 -1.42 15.16 -1.07
N ILE A 6 -2.39 14.31 -0.71
CA ILE A 6 -2.18 12.85 -0.63
C ILE A 6 -1.79 12.31 -2.01
N GLU A 7 -2.48 12.72 -3.06
CA GLU A 7 -2.18 12.30 -4.44
C GLU A 7 -0.74 12.63 -4.83
N ASN A 8 -0.30 13.86 -4.58
CA ASN A 8 1.08 14.27 -4.85
C ASN A 8 2.08 13.40 -4.10
N ILE A 9 1.82 13.05 -2.84
CA ILE A 9 2.67 12.16 -2.04
C ILE A 9 2.71 10.76 -2.64
N ILE A 10 1.56 10.17 -2.98
CA ILE A 10 1.52 8.83 -3.58
C ILE A 10 2.24 8.80 -4.94
N LYS A 11 2.19 9.89 -5.71
CA LYS A 11 2.90 10.00 -7.00
C LYS A 11 4.41 10.19 -6.88
N ILE A 12 4.97 10.47 -5.69
CA ILE A 12 6.44 10.60 -5.54
C ILE A 12 7.16 9.26 -5.66
N PHE A 13 6.50 8.15 -5.29
CA PHE A 13 7.08 6.82 -5.32
C PHE A 13 7.28 6.39 -6.77
N ASN A 14 8.44 5.82 -7.11
CA ASN A 14 8.69 5.31 -8.45
C ASN A 14 8.03 3.93 -8.66
N TRP A 15 6.70 3.92 -8.78
CA TRP A 15 5.89 2.70 -8.95
C TRP A 15 6.32 1.82 -10.13
N GLY A 16 7.00 2.40 -11.13
CA GLY A 16 7.58 1.65 -12.25
C GLY A 16 8.58 0.59 -11.83
N ILE A 17 9.22 0.72 -10.65
CA ILE A 17 10.14 -0.29 -10.10
C ILE A 17 9.42 -1.61 -9.84
N ILE A 18 8.17 -1.58 -9.36
CA ILE A 18 7.40 -2.79 -9.03
C ILE A 18 7.20 -3.68 -10.25
N THR A 19 7.10 -3.10 -11.45
CA THR A 19 6.98 -3.86 -12.71
C THR A 19 8.19 -4.75 -13.01
N ARG A 20 9.32 -4.49 -12.35
CA ARG A 20 10.58 -5.25 -12.48
C ARG A 20 10.81 -6.23 -11.33
N MET A 21 9.87 -6.31 -10.39
CA MET A 21 9.94 -7.19 -9.21
C MET A 21 9.07 -8.43 -9.43
N TYR A 22 9.69 -9.55 -9.83
CA TYR A 22 8.96 -10.80 -10.06
C TYR A 22 8.56 -11.48 -8.74
N GLY A 23 7.33 -12.02 -8.68
CA GLY A 23 6.74 -12.56 -7.45
C GLY A 23 6.15 -11.47 -6.54
N SER A 24 6.93 -10.43 -6.26
CA SER A 24 6.52 -9.23 -5.48
C SER A 24 5.68 -9.57 -4.24
N SER A 25 6.29 -10.27 -3.28
CA SER A 25 5.66 -10.56 -1.99
C SER A 25 5.31 -9.27 -1.23
N LEU A 26 4.48 -9.39 -0.19
CA LEU A 26 4.17 -8.32 0.76
C LEU A 26 5.44 -7.58 1.23
N SER A 27 6.45 -8.33 1.70
CA SER A 27 7.72 -7.78 2.18
C SER A 27 8.50 -7.03 1.09
N SER A 28 8.36 -7.45 -0.17
CA SER A 28 9.02 -6.78 -1.30
C SER A 28 8.40 -5.40 -1.54
N VAL A 29 7.07 -5.31 -1.47
CA VAL A 29 6.35 -4.03 -1.61
C VAL A 29 6.63 -3.10 -0.45
N ILE A 30 6.70 -3.63 0.78
CA ILE A 30 7.17 -2.89 1.96
C ILE A 30 8.58 -2.33 1.72
N GLY A 31 9.52 -3.17 1.30
CA GLY A 31 10.90 -2.73 1.02
C GLY A 31 10.97 -1.66 -0.07
N PHE A 32 10.13 -1.76 -1.10
CA PHE A 32 9.97 -0.71 -2.12
C PHE A 32 9.52 0.61 -1.49
N LEU A 33 8.39 0.62 -0.75
CA LEU A 33 7.85 1.84 -0.14
C LEU A 33 8.85 2.48 0.83
N SER A 34 9.46 1.66 1.71
CA SER A 34 10.44 2.12 2.68
C SER A 34 11.66 2.75 2.00
N SER A 35 12.23 2.07 1.00
CA SER A 35 13.42 2.56 0.32
C SER A 35 13.15 3.81 -0.50
N GLU A 36 12.01 3.88 -1.19
CA GLU A 36 11.65 5.08 -1.95
C GLU A 36 11.34 6.27 -1.03
N TRP A 37 10.70 6.04 0.13
CA TRP A 37 10.42 7.08 1.13
C TRP A 37 11.73 7.70 1.67
N ILE A 38 12.64 6.86 2.15
CA ILE A 38 13.95 7.27 2.72
C ILE A 38 14.77 8.05 1.69
N LYS A 39 14.76 7.63 0.41
CA LYS A 39 15.50 8.34 -0.65
C LYS A 39 14.98 9.75 -0.93
N LYS A 40 13.74 10.10 -0.56
CA LYS A 40 13.17 11.42 -0.88
C LYS A 40 13.73 12.55 -0.03
N SER A 41 14.23 12.26 1.17
CA SER A 41 14.75 13.28 2.08
C SER A 41 15.61 12.64 3.17
N SER A 42 16.66 13.34 3.60
CA SER A 42 17.43 12.96 4.78
C SER A 42 16.62 13.02 6.09
N ASP A 43 15.48 13.71 6.06
CA ASP A 43 14.55 13.87 7.17
C ASP A 43 13.49 12.74 7.20
N HIS A 44 13.52 11.80 6.25
CA HIS A 44 12.57 10.69 6.19
C HIS A 44 13.14 9.44 6.83
N SER A 45 12.32 8.77 7.65
CA SER A 45 12.66 7.49 8.27
C SER A 45 11.46 6.55 8.26
N VAL A 46 11.67 5.29 8.68
CA VAL A 46 10.63 4.25 8.72
C VAL A 46 10.72 3.47 10.02
N LEU A 47 9.58 3.21 10.64
CA LEU A 47 9.44 2.19 11.68
C LEU A 47 8.85 0.93 11.06
N ASP A 48 9.63 -0.14 11.04
CA ASP A 48 9.20 -1.47 10.59
C ASP A 48 8.47 -2.19 11.73
N GLY A 49 7.28 -2.72 11.44
CA GLY A 49 6.39 -3.29 12.46
C GLY A 49 5.97 -2.25 13.49
N ALA A 50 5.35 -1.16 13.03
CA ALA A 50 4.97 -0.04 13.88
C ALA A 50 4.14 -0.51 15.08
N PRO A 51 4.43 -0.06 16.32
CA PRO A 51 3.76 -0.57 17.50
C PRO A 51 2.24 -0.32 17.46
N SER A 52 1.47 -1.30 17.93
CA SER A 52 0.00 -1.17 18.05
C SER A 52 -0.46 0.16 18.65
N PRO A 53 -1.53 0.79 18.11
CA PRO A 53 -2.08 2.03 18.65
C PRO A 53 -2.72 1.80 20.01
N PHE A 54 -3.15 0.58 20.33
CA PHE A 54 -3.63 0.23 21.66
C PHE A 54 -2.45 -0.03 22.61
N VAL A 55 -2.23 0.86 23.58
CA VAL A 55 -1.19 0.71 24.60
C VAL A 55 -1.67 -0.27 25.68
N GLY A 56 -1.17 -1.51 25.65
CA GLY A 56 -1.51 -2.57 26.61
C GLY A 56 -0.47 -3.68 26.63
N LYS A 57 -0.38 -4.42 27.75
CA LYS A 57 0.60 -5.50 27.95
C LYS A 57 0.14 -6.80 27.25
N GLY A 58 0.84 -7.19 26.17
CA GLY A 58 0.83 -8.57 25.66
C GLY A 58 0.78 -8.69 24.14
N ARG A 59 1.34 -9.78 23.60
CA ARG A 59 1.35 -10.10 22.16
C ARG A 59 -0.03 -10.47 21.58
N LYS A 60 -1.02 -10.78 22.43
CA LYS A 60 -2.32 -11.32 21.99
C LYS A 60 -3.27 -10.15 21.71
N GLY A 61 -3.53 -9.88 20.43
CA GLY A 61 -4.45 -8.81 19.99
C GLY A 61 -3.79 -7.46 19.64
N GLN A 62 -2.46 -7.34 19.74
CA GLN A 62 -1.74 -6.16 19.22
C GLN A 62 -1.77 -6.17 17.69
N LYS A 63 -2.34 -5.12 17.09
CA LYS A 63 -2.35 -4.88 15.65
C LYS A 63 -1.22 -3.91 15.31
N ASN A 64 -0.07 -4.44 14.90
CA ASN A 64 1.01 -3.64 14.37
C ASN A 64 0.72 -3.32 12.90
N ALA A 65 0.99 -2.08 12.49
CA ALA A 65 1.00 -1.78 11.06
C ALA A 65 2.28 -2.35 10.43
N ASP A 66 2.22 -2.66 9.15
CA ASP A 66 3.36 -3.21 8.43
C ASP A 66 4.55 -2.26 8.48
N ILE A 67 4.35 -0.97 8.15
CA ILE A 67 5.33 0.10 8.37
C ILE A 67 4.66 1.43 8.74
N LEU A 68 5.42 2.29 9.43
CA LEU A 68 5.07 3.70 9.63
C LEU A 68 6.15 4.57 9.00
N LEU A 69 5.75 5.37 8.00
CA LEU A 69 6.62 6.36 7.39
C LEU A 69 6.66 7.60 8.28
N CYS A 70 7.86 8.07 8.59
CA CYS A 70 8.11 9.21 9.46
C CYS A 70 8.73 10.37 8.68
N LYS A 71 8.45 11.59 9.12
CA LYS A 71 9.00 12.83 8.60
C LYS A 71 9.48 13.69 9.77
N GLY A 72 10.79 13.92 9.84
CA GLY A 72 11.45 14.47 11.02
C GLY A 72 11.28 13.57 12.21
N ASP A 73 10.90 14.15 13.33
CA ASP A 73 10.65 13.48 14.62
C ASP A 73 9.19 12.99 14.76
N LYS A 74 8.40 13.02 13.68
CA LYS A 74 6.97 12.69 13.73
C LYS A 74 6.57 11.51 12.85
N PRO A 75 5.58 10.70 13.28
CA PRO A 75 4.90 9.78 12.38
C PRO A 75 4.16 10.57 11.29
N PHE A 76 4.03 9.99 10.10
CA PHE A 76 3.43 10.71 8.97
C PHE A 76 2.43 9.87 8.17
N ILE A 77 2.78 8.64 7.77
CA ILE A 77 1.89 7.76 6.99
C ILE A 77 1.92 6.37 7.60
N VAL A 78 0.79 5.90 8.11
CA VAL A 78 0.63 4.48 8.49
C VAL A 78 0.36 3.68 7.22
N VAL A 79 1.10 2.59 7.04
CA VAL A 79 1.02 1.77 5.83
C VAL A 79 0.66 0.34 6.19
N GLU A 80 -0.31 -0.21 5.46
CA GLU A 80 -0.66 -1.62 5.45
C GLU A 80 -0.52 -2.14 4.02
N VAL A 81 -0.01 -3.35 3.87
CA VAL A 81 0.07 -4.08 2.60
C VAL A 81 -0.70 -5.37 2.77
N GLU A 82 -1.70 -5.61 1.93
CA GLU A 82 -2.55 -6.79 2.06
C GLU A 82 -2.54 -7.64 0.80
N THR A 83 -2.37 -8.94 1.01
CA THR A 83 -2.40 -9.95 -0.05
C THR A 83 -3.61 -10.87 0.07
N THR A 84 -4.37 -10.80 1.15
CA THR A 84 -5.49 -11.68 1.52
C THR A 84 -6.81 -10.92 1.35
N VAL A 85 -7.63 -11.32 0.38
CA VAL A 85 -8.85 -10.58 -0.01
C VAL A 85 -9.95 -10.55 1.03
N VAL A 86 -9.83 -11.27 2.14
CA VAL A 86 -10.81 -11.23 3.24
C VAL A 86 -10.40 -10.32 4.40
N LYS A 87 -9.14 -9.85 4.44
CA LYS A 87 -8.59 -9.11 5.59
C LYS A 87 -8.48 -7.61 5.39
N TYR A 88 -8.72 -7.09 4.18
CA TYR A 88 -8.50 -5.68 3.87
C TYR A 88 -9.35 -4.72 4.70
N LEU A 89 -10.58 -5.10 5.08
CA LEU A 89 -11.39 -4.28 6.00
C LEU A 89 -10.74 -4.18 7.39
N GLU A 90 -10.20 -5.29 7.91
CA GLU A 90 -9.46 -5.27 9.18
C GLU A 90 -8.21 -4.39 9.13
N LYS A 91 -7.60 -4.23 7.94
CA LYS A 91 -6.48 -3.33 7.69
C LYS A 91 -6.92 -1.87 7.63
N ILE A 92 -8.10 -1.58 7.10
CA ILE A 92 -8.68 -0.23 7.17
C ILE A 92 -8.97 0.15 8.63
N ASP A 93 -9.52 -0.78 9.43
CA ASP A 93 -9.72 -0.57 10.88
C ASP A 93 -8.40 -0.32 11.62
N SER A 94 -7.34 -1.08 11.25
CA SER A 94 -6.00 -0.88 11.79
C SER A 94 -5.54 0.56 11.55
N ILE A 95 -5.61 1.02 10.30
CA ILE A 95 -5.26 2.40 9.91
C ILE A 95 -6.08 3.44 10.68
N ALA A 96 -7.40 3.25 10.79
CA ALA A 96 -8.27 4.15 11.53
C ALA A 96 -7.84 4.29 13.00
N ALA A 97 -7.51 3.17 13.66
CA ALA A 97 -7.03 3.18 15.04
C ALA A 97 -5.71 3.95 15.24
N TYR A 98 -4.80 3.94 14.25
CA TYR A 98 -3.60 4.80 14.28
C TYR A 98 -3.94 6.28 14.13
N LEU A 99 -4.85 6.61 13.20
CA LEU A 99 -5.28 8.00 12.96
C LEU A 99 -5.99 8.60 14.17
N GLU A 100 -6.80 7.82 14.89
CA GLU A 100 -7.53 8.26 16.08
C GLU A 100 -6.63 8.43 17.31
N ASN A 101 -5.54 7.67 17.43
CA ASN A 101 -4.63 7.75 18.56
C ASN A 101 -3.64 8.92 18.44
N THR A 102 -4.16 10.14 18.53
CA THR A 102 -3.38 11.37 18.56
C THR A 102 -2.46 11.49 19.77
N LYS A 103 -2.67 10.74 20.86
CA LYS A 103 -1.80 10.80 22.03
C LYS A 103 -0.39 10.29 21.73
N ASN A 104 -0.28 9.21 20.95
CA ASN A 104 1.00 8.55 20.65
C ASN A 104 1.42 8.72 19.18
N TYR A 105 0.46 8.98 18.30
CA TYR A 105 0.67 9.06 16.86
C TYR A 105 0.28 10.43 16.29
N ASP A 106 0.41 11.49 17.09
CA ASP A 106 0.24 12.86 16.61
C ASP A 106 1.14 13.14 15.40
N GLY A 107 0.54 13.57 14.29
CA GLY A 107 1.25 13.86 13.04
C GLY A 107 0.93 12.93 11.87
N ILE A 108 0.28 11.77 12.09
CA ILE A 108 -0.18 10.94 10.97
C ILE A 108 -1.18 11.74 10.13
N ALA A 109 -0.84 11.92 8.85
CA ALA A 109 -1.58 12.77 7.93
C ALA A 109 -2.72 12.03 7.21
N PHE A 110 -2.51 10.74 6.94
CA PHE A 110 -3.43 9.80 6.28
C PHE A 110 -2.87 8.37 6.38
N GLY A 111 -3.70 7.37 6.07
CA GLY A 111 -3.24 5.99 5.91
C GLY A 111 -3.04 5.56 4.46
N LEU A 112 -2.17 4.59 4.22
CA LEU A 112 -1.95 3.98 2.91
C LEU A 112 -2.20 2.46 3.00
N LEU A 113 -3.17 1.95 2.25
CA LEU A 113 -3.38 0.51 2.08
C LEU A 113 -3.03 0.09 0.65
N VAL A 114 -2.02 -0.75 0.52
CA VAL A 114 -1.61 -1.35 -0.76
C VAL A 114 -2.16 -2.77 -0.87
N MET A 115 -3.05 -2.99 -1.84
CA MET A 115 -3.70 -4.27 -2.09
C MET A 115 -3.04 -4.98 -3.27
N LEU A 116 -2.54 -6.19 -3.05
CA LEU A 116 -1.95 -7.03 -4.10
C LEU A 116 -3.02 -7.98 -4.64
N ASN A 117 -3.40 -7.79 -5.90
CA ASN A 117 -4.48 -8.54 -6.57
C ASN A 117 -3.89 -9.48 -7.61
N TYR A 118 -4.37 -10.73 -7.66
CA TYR A 118 -3.93 -11.73 -8.62
C TYR A 118 -5.05 -12.10 -9.58
N THR A 119 -4.72 -12.12 -10.87
CA THR A 119 -5.62 -12.56 -11.94
C THR A 119 -4.93 -13.69 -12.70
N ASN A 120 -5.58 -14.85 -12.80
CA ASN A 120 -5.05 -15.99 -13.56
C ASN A 120 -5.97 -16.41 -14.72
N GLY A 121 -6.71 -15.46 -15.29
CA GLY A 121 -7.69 -15.70 -16.35
C GLY A 121 -9.01 -16.25 -15.81
N GLU A 122 -8.99 -17.44 -15.21
CA GLU A 122 -10.19 -18.17 -14.76
C GLU A 122 -10.63 -17.80 -13.33
N ASN A 123 -9.69 -17.50 -12.43
CA ASN A 123 -9.94 -17.05 -11.07
C ASN A 123 -9.39 -15.63 -10.84
N LYS A 124 -10.23 -14.76 -10.27
CA LYS A 124 -9.85 -13.42 -9.83
C LYS A 124 -9.74 -13.42 -8.32
N TYR A 125 -8.53 -13.29 -7.79
CA TYR A 125 -8.30 -13.04 -6.37
C TYR A 125 -8.05 -11.55 -6.20
N LYS A 126 -9.15 -10.80 -6.13
CA LYS A 126 -9.15 -9.34 -6.11
C LYS A 126 -9.91 -8.84 -4.89
N HIS A 127 -9.34 -7.87 -4.19
CA HIS A 127 -9.99 -7.16 -3.10
C HIS A 127 -11.24 -6.42 -3.61
N ASN A 128 -12.32 -6.41 -2.83
CA ASN A 128 -13.54 -5.70 -3.24
C ASN A 128 -13.34 -4.19 -3.07
N TRP A 129 -13.07 -3.53 -4.20
CA TRP A 129 -12.78 -2.10 -4.24
C TRP A 129 -13.99 -1.25 -3.89
N TYR A 130 -15.20 -1.73 -4.20
CA TYR A 130 -16.44 -1.03 -3.86
C TYR A 130 -16.61 -0.99 -2.33
N ASP A 131 -16.55 -2.15 -1.67
CA ASP A 131 -16.68 -2.26 -0.22
C ASP A 131 -15.61 -1.44 0.51
N ALA A 132 -14.34 -1.52 0.08
CA ALA A 132 -13.25 -0.76 0.68
C ALA A 132 -13.49 0.76 0.63
N LYS A 133 -13.95 1.28 -0.53
CA LYS A 133 -14.25 2.70 -0.73
C LYS A 133 -15.45 3.14 0.11
N GLU A 134 -16.54 2.39 0.05
CA GLU A 134 -17.75 2.69 0.82
C GLU A 134 -17.47 2.69 2.32
N TYR A 135 -16.66 1.73 2.79
CA TYR A 135 -16.26 1.65 4.19
C TYR A 135 -15.44 2.87 4.63
N ALA A 136 -14.43 3.26 3.86
CA ALA A 136 -13.60 4.43 4.18
C ALA A 136 -14.41 5.74 4.20
N VAL A 137 -15.32 5.93 3.23
CA VAL A 137 -16.18 7.12 3.16
C VAL A 137 -17.17 7.15 4.32
N SER A 138 -17.84 6.02 4.60
CA SER A 138 -18.85 5.92 5.66
C SER A 138 -18.29 6.20 7.05
N ASN A 139 -17.00 5.92 7.27
CA ASN A 139 -16.30 6.16 8.53
C ASN A 139 -15.43 7.42 8.52
N ASP A 140 -15.52 8.26 7.48
CA ASP A 140 -14.74 9.51 7.30
C ASP A 140 -13.21 9.33 7.49
N ILE A 141 -12.63 8.23 6.98
CA ILE A 141 -11.22 7.85 7.19
C ILE A 141 -10.32 8.43 6.08
N PRO A 142 -9.39 9.36 6.36
CA PRO A 142 -8.45 9.86 5.35
C PRO A 142 -7.45 8.77 4.94
N ILE A 143 -7.60 8.24 3.72
CA ILE A 143 -6.87 7.05 3.26
C ILE A 143 -6.59 7.08 1.77
N ALA A 144 -5.44 6.52 1.39
CA ALA A 144 -5.09 6.18 0.02
C ALA A 144 -5.10 4.66 -0.15
N PHE A 145 -5.81 4.20 -1.17
CA PHE A 145 -5.76 2.84 -1.66
C PHE A 145 -4.88 2.77 -2.90
N VAL A 146 -3.98 1.80 -2.95
CA VAL A 146 -3.24 1.43 -4.15
C VAL A 146 -3.52 -0.04 -4.46
N SER A 147 -4.08 -0.30 -5.64
CA SER A 147 -4.37 -1.64 -6.13
C SER A 147 -3.31 -2.03 -7.17
N ILE A 148 -2.48 -3.00 -6.84
CA ILE A 148 -1.50 -3.58 -7.77
C ILE A 148 -2.12 -4.84 -8.36
N GLU A 149 -2.48 -4.79 -9.63
CA GLU A 149 -2.99 -5.95 -10.36
C GLU A 149 -1.86 -6.72 -11.02
N LYS A 150 -1.89 -8.03 -10.81
CA LYS A 150 -0.90 -8.99 -11.28
C LYS A 150 -1.56 -9.99 -12.22
N SER A 151 -0.95 -10.26 -13.37
CA SER A 151 -1.30 -11.38 -14.24
C SER A 151 -0.19 -12.41 -14.26
N LYS A 152 -0.57 -13.67 -14.50
CA LYS A 152 0.39 -14.76 -14.64
C LYS A 152 1.35 -14.43 -15.78
N ALA A 153 2.66 -14.44 -15.53
CA ALA A 153 3.64 -14.14 -16.57
C ALA A 153 3.66 -15.25 -17.63
N ASP A 154 3.74 -14.86 -18.90
CA ASP A 154 4.03 -15.80 -19.99
C ASP A 154 5.55 -15.96 -20.11
N LEU A 155 6.04 -17.16 -19.80
CA LEU A 155 7.47 -17.41 -19.66
C LEU A 155 8.01 -18.39 -20.70
N GLY A 156 9.01 -17.91 -21.44
CA GLY A 156 9.77 -18.71 -22.40
C GLY A 156 10.75 -19.70 -21.76
N ASN A 157 11.83 -19.99 -22.49
CA ASN A 157 12.81 -21.03 -22.14
C ASN A 157 14.21 -20.46 -21.85
N THR A 158 14.33 -19.18 -21.55
CA THR A 158 15.62 -18.60 -21.15
C THR A 158 16.05 -19.09 -19.76
N VAL A 159 17.34 -18.95 -19.43
CA VAL A 159 17.86 -19.25 -18.08
C VAL A 159 17.09 -18.50 -17.01
N LEU A 160 16.77 -17.22 -17.27
CA LEU A 160 16.02 -16.40 -16.33
C LEU A 160 14.55 -16.87 -16.19
N ASP A 161 13.91 -17.29 -17.28
CA ASP A 161 12.54 -17.82 -17.23
C ASP A 161 12.45 -19.14 -16.48
N GLN A 162 13.46 -20.01 -16.63
CA GLN A 162 13.56 -21.23 -15.85
C GLN A 162 13.72 -20.94 -14.35
N LEU A 163 14.50 -19.94 -13.97
CA LEU A 163 14.62 -19.50 -12.57
C LEU A 163 13.29 -18.93 -12.06
N LYS A 164 12.62 -18.08 -12.84
CA LYS A 164 11.31 -17.51 -12.49
C LYS A 164 10.27 -18.61 -12.26
N LYS A 165 10.22 -19.65 -13.11
CA LYS A 165 9.30 -20.79 -12.97
C LYS A 165 9.46 -21.55 -11.64
N ARG A 166 10.62 -21.46 -10.98
CA ARG A 166 10.93 -22.08 -9.68
C ARG A 166 10.58 -21.20 -8.47
N ASN A 167 10.16 -19.95 -8.69
CA ASN A 167 9.85 -19.03 -7.61
C ASN A 167 8.54 -19.43 -6.91
N GLU A 168 8.57 -19.52 -5.57
CA GLU A 168 7.43 -19.89 -4.74
C GLU A 168 6.22 -18.95 -4.92
N TYR A 169 6.47 -17.67 -5.12
CA TYR A 169 5.41 -16.68 -5.32
C TYR A 169 4.80 -16.73 -6.72
N TYR A 170 5.27 -17.61 -7.61
CA TYR A 170 5.01 -17.62 -9.05
C TYR A 170 5.42 -16.30 -9.74
N PRO A 171 5.94 -16.33 -10.98
CA PRO A 171 6.26 -15.12 -11.70
C PRO A 171 4.98 -14.44 -12.19
N TRP A 172 4.73 -13.26 -11.63
CA TRP A 172 3.65 -12.38 -12.03
C TRP A 172 4.19 -11.15 -12.75
N GLU A 173 3.40 -10.65 -13.70
CA GLU A 173 3.59 -9.35 -14.34
C GLU A 173 2.57 -8.36 -13.80
N ILE A 174 2.97 -7.11 -13.62
CA ILE A 174 2.06 -6.06 -13.19
C ILE A 174 1.31 -5.54 -14.41
N THR A 175 -0.03 -5.65 -14.39
CA THR A 175 -0.90 -5.17 -15.48
C THR A 175 -1.41 -3.76 -15.21
N SER A 176 -1.65 -3.42 -13.95
CA SER A 176 -2.14 -2.10 -13.53
C SER A 176 -1.67 -1.76 -12.13
N ILE A 177 -1.49 -0.46 -11.87
CA ILE A 177 -1.37 0.07 -10.51
C ILE A 177 -2.35 1.24 -10.44
N ASP A 178 -3.54 0.98 -9.90
CA ASP A 178 -4.59 1.98 -9.74
C ASP A 178 -4.54 2.56 -8.33
N TYR A 179 -4.91 3.83 -8.18
CA TYR A 179 -5.06 4.45 -6.87
C TYR A 179 -6.42 5.11 -6.72
N TRP A 180 -6.86 5.19 -5.48
CA TRP A 180 -8.04 5.92 -5.06
C TRP A 180 -7.76 6.55 -3.70
N ILE A 181 -8.17 7.79 -3.50
CA ILE A 181 -7.84 8.59 -2.34
C ILE A 181 -9.11 9.25 -1.84
N TYR A 182 -9.32 9.20 -0.53
CA TYR A 182 -10.28 10.02 0.18
C TYR A 182 -9.55 10.91 1.18
N GLY A 183 -9.61 12.22 0.99
CA GLY A 183 -8.94 13.20 1.84
C GLY A 183 -9.85 13.74 2.94
N SER A 184 -9.26 14.43 3.91
CA SER A 184 -10.00 15.11 4.98
C SER A 184 -10.87 16.28 4.49
N ASP A 185 -10.71 16.67 3.22
CA ASP A 185 -11.59 17.59 2.49
C ASP A 185 -12.86 16.91 1.93
N ARG A 186 -13.06 15.61 2.25
CA ARG A 186 -14.19 14.77 1.79
C ARG A 186 -14.30 14.67 0.28
N LYS A 187 -13.16 14.81 -0.40
CA LYS A 187 -13.05 14.67 -1.85
C LYS A 187 -12.38 13.36 -2.20
N VAL A 188 -12.78 12.85 -3.35
CA VAL A 188 -12.22 11.65 -3.95
C VAL A 188 -11.32 12.03 -5.12
N VAL A 189 -10.14 11.43 -5.18
CA VAL A 189 -9.24 11.49 -6.34
C VAL A 189 -8.81 10.07 -6.68
N GLU A 190 -8.82 9.72 -7.96
CA GLU A 190 -8.41 8.40 -8.44
C GLU A 190 -7.65 8.48 -9.76
N GLY A 191 -6.91 7.44 -10.07
CA GLY A 191 -6.14 7.37 -11.30
C GLY A 191 -5.26 6.13 -11.37
N ASN A 192 -4.25 6.19 -12.24
CA ASN A 192 -3.32 5.08 -12.48
C ASN A 192 -1.86 5.57 -12.34
N LEU A 193 -1.02 4.79 -11.67
CA LEU A 193 0.38 5.10 -11.35
C LEU A 193 1.38 4.56 -12.39
N LEU A 194 0.93 3.73 -13.34
CA LEU A 194 1.76 3.21 -14.44
C LEU A 194 1.56 3.97 -15.76
N LYS A 195 0.41 4.60 -15.98
CA LYS A 195 0.19 5.43 -17.17
C LYS A 195 1.18 6.59 -17.16
N LYS A 196 2.13 6.55 -18.11
CA LYS A 196 2.99 7.69 -18.40
C LYS A 196 2.09 8.90 -18.63
N ILE A 197 2.37 10.00 -17.93
CA ILE A 197 1.93 11.32 -18.36
C ILE A 197 2.40 11.44 -19.80
N GLU A 198 1.49 11.42 -20.76
CA GLU A 198 1.78 11.88 -22.11
C GLU A 198 2.31 13.29 -21.92
N LYS A 199 3.60 13.50 -22.19
CA LYS A 199 4.17 14.84 -22.18
C LYS A 199 3.40 15.64 -23.21
N SER A 200 2.57 16.56 -22.73
CA SER A 200 2.08 17.72 -23.50
C SER A 200 3.24 18.50 -24.08
#